data_AF-A0A8R7QLF3-F1
#
_entry.id   AF-A0A8R7QLF3-F1
#
_cell.length_a   1.000
_cell.length_b   1.000
_cell.length_c   1.000
_cell.angle_alpha   90.00
_cell.angle_beta   90.00
_cell.angle_gamma   90.00
#
_symmetry.space_group_name_H-M   'P 1'
#
loop_
_entity.id
_entity.type
_entity.pdbx_description
1 polymer ?
#
loop_
_entity_poly.entity_id
_entity_poly.type
_entity_poly.pdbx_seq_one_letter_code
_entity_poly.pdbx_strand_id
1 'polypeptide(L)' 'QCAATVQLHVVEELLELLQAEVQDRQEQDTDSDDEQLMSISKMATTGETTPRTVRLLGHIEGREVLILVDSGSSHSFVS' A
#
# COMPACT_ATOMS: atom_id res chain seq x y z
N GLN A 1 19.24 37.21 -5.62
CA GLN A 1 19.52 35.76 -5.72
C GLN A 1 18.37 35.15 -6.49
N CYS A 2 18.58 34.75 -7.75
CA CYS A 2 17.53 34.12 -8.55
C CYS A 2 17.32 32.69 -8.05
N ALA A 3 16.06 32.26 -7.87
CA ALA A 3 15.73 30.89 -7.51
C ALA A 3 16.15 29.93 -8.63
N ALA A 4 16.61 28.73 -8.26
CA ALA A 4 16.99 27.71 -9.24
C ALA A 4 15.80 27.40 -10.16
N THR A 5 15.99 27.56 -11.47
CA THR A 5 14.99 27.20 -12.47
C THR A 5 14.81 25.69 -12.45
N VAL A 6 13.66 25.22 -11.97
CA VAL A 6 13.31 23.79 -12.03
C VAL A 6 12.95 23.45 -13.47
N GLN A 7 13.66 22.48 -14.05
CA GLN A 7 13.33 21.96 -15.37
C GLN A 7 12.13 21.02 -15.24
N LEU A 8 10.94 21.52 -15.59
CA LEU A 8 9.67 20.80 -15.42
C LEU A 8 9.66 19.43 -16.12
N HIS A 9 10.32 19.33 -17.27
CA HIS A 9 10.43 18.09 -18.05
C HIS A 9 11.06 16.93 -17.26
N VAL A 10 12.08 17.20 -16.43
CA VAL A 10 12.73 16.16 -15.61
C VAL A 10 11.81 15.69 -14.48
N VAL A 11 10.96 16.58 -13.97
CA VAL A 11 9.97 16.25 -12.93
C VAL A 11 8.88 15.36 -13.52
N GLU A 12 8.44 15.65 -14.75
CA GLU A 12 7.48 14.84 -15.48
C GLU A 12 8.02 13.43 -15.74
N GLU A 13 9.24 13.29 -16.28
CA GLU A 13 9.88 11.98 -16.49
C GLU A 13 10.01 11.17 -15.19
N LEU A 14 10.40 11.82 -14.09
CA LEU A 14 10.51 11.16 -12.79
C LEU A 14 9.14 10.69 -12.27
N LEU A 15 8.10 11.50 -12.46
CA LEU A 15 6.74 11.15 -12.08
C LEU A 15 6.18 10.00 -12.93
N GLU A 16 6.49 9.95 -14.23
CA GLU A 16 6.11 8.86 -15.13
C GLU A 16 6.79 7.54 -14.72
N LEU A 17 8.09 7.57 -14.40
CA LEU A 17 8.82 6.39 -13.91
C LEU A 17 8.23 5.85 -12.59
N LEU A 18 7.87 6.75 -11.66
CA LEU A 18 7.25 6.36 -10.40
C LEU A 18 5.84 5.77 -10.58
N GLN A 19 5.10 6.20 -11.61
CA GLN A 19 3.77 5.68 -11.93
C GLN A 19 3.83 4.32 -12.65
N ALA A 20 4.83 4.10 -13.50
CA ALA A 20 5.04 2.81 -14.18
C ALA A 20 5.25 1.66 -13.19
N GLU A 21 5.98 1.88 -12.09
CA GLU A 21 6.15 0.90 -11.01
C GLU A 21 4.85 0.52 -10.28
N VAL A 22 3.83 1.38 -10.36
CA VAL A 22 2.50 1.14 -9.79
C VAL A 22 1.62 0.38 -10.79
N GLN A 23 1.74 0.69 -12.09
CA GLN A 23 0.98 0.07 -13.17
C GLN A 23 1.37 -1.41 -13.39
N ASP A 24 2.65 -1.75 -13.28
CA ASP A 24 3.15 -3.14 -13.38
C ASP A 24 2.55 -4.08 -12.31
N ARG A 25 1.98 -3.53 -11.21
CA ARG A 25 1.25 -4.33 -10.20
C ARG A 25 -0.21 -4.58 -10.56
N GLN A 26 -0.76 -3.86 -11.54
CA GLN A 26 -2.17 -3.91 -11.90
C GLN A 26 -2.45 -4.82 -13.12
N GLU A 27 -1.44 -5.16 -13.92
CA GLU A 27 -1.62 -5.91 -15.18
C GLU A 27 -1.49 -7.44 -15.08
N GLN A 28 -1.42 -8.03 -13.87
CA GLN A 28 -1.40 -9.49 -13.69
C GLN A 28 -2.77 -10.15 -13.44
N ASP A 29 -3.89 -9.45 -13.70
CA ASP A 29 -5.23 -10.03 -13.58
C ASP A 29 -5.81 -10.41 -14.95
N THR A 30 -5.10 -11.26 -15.71
CA THR A 30 -5.68 -11.95 -16.87
C THR A 30 -5.75 -13.45 -16.61
N ASP A 31 -6.97 -13.90 -16.30
CA ASP A 31 -7.51 -15.22 -16.62
C ASP A 31 -6.68 -16.44 -16.19
N SER A 32 -6.84 -16.81 -14.92
CA SER A 32 -6.59 -18.16 -14.43
C SER A 32 -7.49 -18.38 -13.22
N ASP A 33 -8.11 -19.54 -13.13
CA ASP A 33 -8.95 -20.02 -12.02
C ASP A 33 -8.09 -20.30 -10.77
N ASP A 34 -7.17 -19.38 -10.45
CA ASP A 34 -6.34 -19.38 -9.26
C ASP A 34 -7.22 -18.88 -8.12
N GLU A 35 -7.53 -19.76 -7.16
CA GLU A 35 -8.09 -19.39 -5.86
C GLU A 35 -7.54 -18.04 -5.44
N GLN A 36 -8.39 -17.01 -5.40
CA GLN A 36 -7.98 -15.62 -5.20
C GLN A 36 -7.02 -15.51 -4.02
N LEU A 37 -5.71 -15.46 -4.31
CA LEU A 37 -4.67 -15.64 -3.30
C LEU A 37 -4.65 -14.40 -2.42
N MET A 38 -5.15 -14.53 -1.20
CA MET A 38 -5.10 -13.45 -0.22
C MET A 38 -3.68 -13.35 0.35
N SER A 39 -3.10 -12.16 0.36
CA SER A 39 -1.77 -11.90 0.90
C SER A 39 -1.85 -10.98 2.11
N ILE A 40 -1.16 -11.39 3.18
CA ILE A 40 -0.97 -10.59 4.39
C ILE A 40 0.52 -10.32 4.55
N SER A 41 0.87 -9.07 4.91
CA SER A 41 2.27 -8.72 5.12
C SER A 41 2.79 -9.29 6.44
N LYS A 42 4.12 -9.52 6.51
CA LYS A 42 4.78 -9.93 7.75
C LYS A 42 4.56 -8.93 8.90
N MET A 43 4.48 -7.64 8.59
CA MET A 43 4.31 -6.60 9.60
C MET A 43 2.90 -6.65 10.21
N ALA A 44 1.89 -6.91 9.36
CA ALA A 44 0.53 -7.11 9.81
C ALA A 44 0.40 -8.40 10.64
N THR A 45 1.12 -9.48 10.32
CA THR A 45 1.08 -10.72 11.10
C THR A 45 1.77 -10.62 12.46
N THR A 46 2.80 -9.79 12.60
CA THR A 46 3.48 -9.56 13.89
C THR A 46 2.88 -8.42 14.71
N GLY A 47 2.00 -7.60 14.12
CA GLY A 47 1.46 -6.40 14.75
C GLY A 47 2.46 -5.25 14.89
N GLU A 48 3.59 -5.33 14.18
CA GLU A 48 4.64 -4.33 14.23
C GLU A 48 4.26 -3.09 13.41
N THR A 49 4.69 -1.92 13.87
CA THR A 49 4.45 -0.66 13.17
C THR A 49 5.64 -0.29 12.32
N THR A 50 5.42 -0.07 11.04
CA THR A 50 6.40 0.54 10.12
C THR A 50 5.97 1.96 9.75
N PRO A 51 6.83 2.78 9.11
CA PRO A 51 6.41 4.05 8.54
C PRO A 51 5.25 3.95 7.53
N ARG A 52 4.96 2.74 7.02
CA ARG A 52 3.84 2.45 6.11
C ARG A 52 2.61 1.84 6.80
N THR A 53 2.61 1.77 8.14
CA THR A 53 1.53 1.16 8.91
C THR A 53 0.88 2.20 9.82
N VAL A 54 -0.44 2.36 9.72
CA VAL A 54 -1.23 3.21 10.61
C VAL A 54 -1.99 2.32 11.60
N ARG A 55 -1.99 2.73 12.87
CA ARG A 55 -2.71 2.06 13.95
C ARG A 55 -3.94 2.87 14.34
N LEU A 56 -5.10 2.23 14.31
CA LEU A 56 -6.36 2.82 14.72
C LEU A 56 -6.94 1.98 15.85
N LEU A 57 -7.46 2.63 16.90
CA LEU A 57 -8.35 1.97 17.84
C LEU A 57 -9.79 2.17 17.39
N GLY A 58 -10.56 1.07 17.38
CA GLY A 58 -11.95 1.06 16.97
C GLY A 58 -12.77 0.08 17.80
N HIS A 59 -14.05 -0.04 17.46
CA HIS A 59 -14.94 -1.01 18.08
C HIS A 59 -15.65 -1.84 17.00
N ILE A 60 -15.67 -3.17 17.17
CA ILE A 60 -16.48 -4.11 16.37
C ILE A 60 -17.43 -4.82 17.33
N GLU A 61 -18.74 -4.70 17.09
CA GLU A 61 -19.78 -5.25 17.97
C GLU A 61 -19.60 -4.91 19.46
N GLY A 62 -19.14 -3.68 19.74
CA GLY A 62 -18.89 -3.20 21.11
C GLY A 62 -17.59 -3.70 21.75
N ARG A 63 -16.77 -4.48 21.04
CA ARG A 63 -15.42 -4.90 21.48
C ARG A 63 -14.37 -3.94 20.93
N GLU A 64 -13.51 -3.43 21.80
CA GLU A 64 -12.36 -2.63 21.37
C GLU A 64 -11.40 -3.50 20.54
N VAL A 65 -10.98 -3.00 19.38
CA VAL A 65 -10.06 -3.68 18.46
C VAL A 65 -8.95 -2.73 18.02
N LEU A 66 -7.77 -3.30 17.76
CA LEU A 66 -6.67 -2.59 17.11
C LEU A 66 -6.69 -2.91 15.61
N ILE A 67 -6.88 -1.88 14.79
CA ILE A 67 -6.92 -1.99 13.34
C ILE A 67 -5.56 -1.53 12.79
N LEU A 68 -4.94 -2.38 11.99
CA LEU A 68 -3.69 -2.09 11.27
C LEU A 68 -4.01 -1.77 9.82
N VAL A 69 -3.78 -0.54 9.40
CA VAL A 69 -3.85 -0.13 7.99
C VAL A 69 -2.45 -0.24 7.41
N ASP A 70 -2.26 -1.21 6.53
CA ASP A 70 -0.95 -1.56 5.97
C ASP A 70 -1.03 -1.67 4.44
N SER A 71 -0.16 -0.95 3.73
CA SER A 71 -0.09 -1.00 2.27
C SER A 71 0.49 -2.31 1.72
N GLY A 72 1.05 -3.16 2.58
CA GLY A 72 1.66 -4.43 2.19
C GLY A 72 0.70 -5.63 2.15
N SER A 73 -0.57 -5.45 2.50
CA SER A 73 -1.57 -6.53 2.53
C SER A 73 -2.60 -6.31 1.41
N SER A 74 -3.04 -7.38 0.73
CA SER A 74 -4.06 -7.28 -0.34
C SER A 74 -5.49 -7.31 0.17
N HIS A 75 -5.70 -7.86 1.37
CA HIS A 75 -7.02 -8.04 1.98
C HIS A 75 -7.00 -7.62 3.46
N SER A 76 -8.19 -7.48 4.03
CA SER A 76 -8.36 -7.28 5.47
C SER A 76 -8.47 -8.64 6.17
N PHE A 77 -7.79 -8.78 7.31
CA PHE A 77 -7.76 -10.01 8.10
C PHE A 77 -8.23 -9.73 9.52
N VAL A 78 -8.92 -10.70 10.13
CA VAL A 78 -9.39 -10.65 11.52
C VAL A 78 -8.88 -11.91 12.23
N SER A 79 -8.28 -11.75 13.40
CA SER A 79 -7.70 -12.83 14.23
C SER A 79 -8.20 -12.76 15.66
#